data_AF-A0A3A6QRH8-F1
#
_entry.id   AF-A0A3A6QRH8-F1
#
_cell.length_a   1.000
_cell.length_b   1.000
_cell.length_c   1.000
_cell.angle_alpha   90.00
_cell.angle_beta   90.00
_cell.angle_gamma   90.00
#
_symmetry.space_group_name_H-M   'P 1'
#
loop_
_entity.id
_entity.type
_entity.pdbx_description
1 polymer ?
#
loop_
_entity_poly.entity_id
_entity_poly.type
_entity_poly.pdbx_seq_one_letter_code
_entity_poly.pdbx_strand_id
1 'polypeptide(L)'
;MFDTDDRGQVGIGTLIVFIAMVLVAAIAAGVLINTAGLLQAQAQQTGEETTAEVSDVVQITEVIGTDSLDGDSDGKLDLINASVRLASGSDPVNVSQASYTISSPRGNATVISGNNNDNGAISHTRIQGMDSSDGSVLKDQEDLLAVEIDLEKENGIEPLGESQSVKLILQAPAGGQTFKELKTPRNIEDSESDSYIL
;
A
#
# COMPACT_ATOMS: atom_id res chain seq x y z
N MET A 1 -61.85 21.49 58.12
CA MET A 1 -60.92 20.35 58.14
C MET A 1 -60.20 20.42 56.80
N PHE A 2 -58.93 20.83 56.80
CA PHE A 2 -58.18 21.09 55.56
C PHE A 2 -57.43 19.81 55.18
N ASP A 3 -57.70 19.29 53.97
CA ASP A 3 -57.00 18.14 53.36
C ASP A 3 -55.52 18.46 53.17
N THR A 4 -54.70 18.00 54.12
CA THR A 4 -53.23 18.03 54.03
C THR A 4 -52.65 16.83 53.28
N ASP A 5 -53.44 15.76 53.12
CA ASP A 5 -53.01 14.52 52.46
C ASP A 5 -52.78 14.72 50.95
N ASP A 6 -53.64 15.48 50.27
CA ASP A 6 -53.51 15.74 48.82
C ASP A 6 -52.23 16.52 48.46
N ARG A 7 -51.78 17.42 49.35
CA ARG A 7 -50.53 18.19 49.12
C ARG A 7 -49.28 17.34 49.31
N GLY A 8 -49.30 16.41 50.28
CA GLY A 8 -48.23 15.43 50.47
C GLY A 8 -48.12 14.47 49.29
N GLN A 9 -49.25 14.02 48.75
CA GLN A 9 -49.30 13.14 47.58
C GLN A 9 -48.74 13.80 46.32
N VAL A 10 -49.09 15.07 46.05
CA VAL A 10 -48.54 15.82 44.90
C VAL A 10 -47.03 16.01 45.05
N GLY A 11 -46.52 16.30 46.26
CA GLY A 11 -45.09 16.44 46.52
C GLY A 11 -44.29 15.14 46.33
N ILE A 12 -44.87 14.00 46.68
CA ILE A 12 -44.25 12.69 46.41
C ILE A 12 -44.24 12.42 44.89
N GLY A 13 -45.33 12.75 44.19
CA GLY A 13 -45.42 12.60 42.74
C GLY A 13 -44.37 13.41 41.96
N THR A 14 -44.11 14.66 42.38
CA THR A 14 -43.09 15.50 41.74
C THR A 14 -41.67 15.00 41.98
N LEU A 15 -41.37 14.47 43.17
CA LEU A 15 -40.06 13.86 43.47
C LEU A 15 -39.82 12.59 42.64
N ILE A 16 -40.84 11.75 42.45
CA ILE A 16 -40.72 10.55 41.63
C ILE A 16 -40.39 10.90 40.18
N VAL A 17 -41.10 11.87 39.59
CA VAL A 17 -40.86 12.32 38.21
C VAL A 17 -39.47 12.95 38.07
N PHE A 18 -39.04 13.72 39.08
CA PHE A 18 -37.71 14.32 39.09
C PHE A 18 -36.61 13.26 39.05
N ILE A 19 -36.70 12.22 39.91
CA ILE A 19 -35.73 11.12 39.92
C ILE A 19 -35.76 10.36 38.58
N ALA A 20 -36.95 10.07 38.05
CA ALA A 20 -37.09 9.38 36.77
C ALA A 20 -36.43 10.17 35.62
N MET A 21 -36.65 11.48 35.57
CA MET A 21 -36.03 12.35 34.55
C MET A 21 -34.50 12.37 34.67
N VAL A 22 -33.96 12.42 35.89
CA VAL A 22 -32.51 12.38 36.13
C VAL A 22 -31.92 11.04 35.65
N LEU A 23 -32.59 9.92 35.91
CA LEU A 23 -32.13 8.60 35.46
C LEU A 23 -32.12 8.47 33.93
N VAL A 24 -33.19 8.94 33.26
CA VAL A 24 -33.25 8.93 31.79
C VAL A 24 -32.16 9.84 31.20
N ALA A 25 -31.95 11.03 31.78
CA ALA A 25 -30.90 11.94 31.35
C ALA A 25 -29.50 11.32 31.53
N ALA A 26 -29.26 10.59 32.61
CA ALA A 26 -27.98 9.91 32.85
C ALA A 26 -27.72 8.81 31.82
N ILE A 27 -28.72 7.98 31.49
CA ILE A 27 -28.59 6.94 30.46
C ILE A 27 -28.36 7.58 29.08
N ALA A 28 -29.13 8.62 28.73
CA ALA A 28 -28.98 9.33 27.47
C ALA A 28 -27.60 9.97 27.32
N ALA A 29 -27.07 10.60 28.39
CA ALA A 29 -25.71 11.13 28.41
C ALA A 29 -24.65 10.03 28.23
N GLY A 30 -24.84 8.87 28.87
CA GLY A 30 -23.95 7.71 28.70
C GLY A 30 -23.89 7.23 27.25
N VAL A 31 -25.03 7.15 26.56
CA VAL A 31 -25.09 6.79 25.14
C VAL A 31 -24.40 7.85 24.27
N LEU A 32 -24.66 9.14 24.52
CA LEU A 32 -24.02 10.23 23.77
C LEU A 32 -22.50 10.22 23.91
N ILE A 33 -21.98 9.99 25.12
CA ILE A 33 -20.53 9.89 25.37
C ILE A 33 -19.94 8.69 24.65
N ASN A 34 -20.60 7.53 24.71
CA ASN A 34 -20.11 6.32 24.04
C ASN A 34 -20.08 6.47 22.52
N THR A 35 -21.13 7.06 21.93
CA THR A 35 -21.16 7.35 20.49
C THR A 35 -20.10 8.37 20.10
N ALA A 36 -19.92 9.44 20.90
CA ALA A 36 -18.86 10.42 20.66
C ALA A 36 -17.46 9.77 20.72
N GLY A 37 -17.22 8.88 21.68
CA GLY A 37 -15.96 8.14 21.80
C GLY A 37 -15.68 7.22 20.61
N LEU A 38 -16.70 6.47 20.16
CA LEU A 38 -16.57 5.62 18.97
C LEU A 38 -16.28 6.43 17.71
N LEU A 39 -17.01 7.54 17.50
CA LEU A 39 -16.79 8.43 16.35
C LEU A 39 -15.41 9.09 16.40
N GLN A 40 -14.92 9.45 17.59
CA GLN A 40 -13.58 10.01 17.75
C GLN A 40 -12.50 8.98 17.41
N ALA A 41 -12.62 7.74 17.91
CA ALA A 41 -11.68 6.67 17.59
C ALA A 41 -11.69 6.35 16.09
N GLN A 42 -12.87 6.30 15.48
CA GLN A 42 -13.01 6.10 14.04
C GLN A 42 -12.39 7.25 13.24
N ALA A 43 -12.64 8.51 13.64
CA ALA A 43 -12.06 9.68 12.96
C ALA A 43 -10.53 9.71 13.08
N GLN A 44 -9.98 9.30 14.22
CA GLN A 44 -8.53 9.17 14.41
C GLN A 44 -7.97 8.08 13.51
N GLN A 45 -8.56 6.87 13.52
CA GLN A 45 -8.11 5.77 12.69
C GLN A 45 -8.13 6.13 11.20
N THR A 46 -9.23 6.72 10.70
CA THR A 46 -9.31 7.16 9.30
C THR A 46 -8.29 8.28 9.00
N GLY A 47 -8.00 9.16 9.97
CA GLY A 47 -6.97 10.18 9.83
C GLY A 47 -5.56 9.57 9.70
N GLU A 48 -5.25 8.57 10.51
CA GLU A 48 -4.00 7.82 10.45
C GLU A 48 -3.88 7.05 9.13
N GLU A 49 -4.92 6.30 8.73
CA GLU A 49 -4.96 5.56 7.45
C GLU A 49 -4.82 6.48 6.24
N THR A 50 -5.52 7.63 6.21
CA THR A 50 -5.42 8.58 5.10
C THR A 50 -4.05 9.25 5.06
N THR A 51 -3.46 9.51 6.22
CA THR A 51 -2.11 10.07 6.31
C THR A 51 -1.11 9.07 5.74
N ALA A 52 -1.17 7.80 6.20
CA ALA A 52 -0.35 6.72 5.69
C ALA A 52 -0.54 6.51 4.18
N GLU A 53 -1.76 6.58 3.65
CA GLU A 53 -2.02 6.42 2.21
C GLU A 53 -1.31 7.48 1.35
N VAL A 54 -1.16 8.71 1.86
CA VAL A 54 -0.49 9.80 1.14
C VAL A 54 0.98 9.96 1.48
N SER A 55 1.41 9.56 2.69
CA SER A 55 2.80 9.65 3.13
C SER A 55 3.61 8.43 2.75
N ASP A 56 3.03 7.23 2.82
CA ASP A 56 3.74 5.95 2.71
C ASP A 56 3.84 5.52 1.26
N VAL A 57 4.75 6.18 0.57
CA VAL A 57 4.96 6.03 -0.86
C VAL A 57 6.34 5.42 -1.08
N VAL A 58 6.40 4.39 -1.91
CA VAL A 58 7.67 3.80 -2.37
C VAL A 58 7.98 4.35 -3.75
N GLN A 59 9.13 5.00 -3.90
CA GLN A 59 9.59 5.59 -5.15
C GLN A 59 10.42 4.61 -5.96
N ILE A 60 10.13 4.54 -7.26
CA ILE A 60 10.95 3.84 -8.25
C ILE A 60 12.00 4.82 -8.76
N THR A 61 13.28 4.54 -8.49
CA THR A 61 14.39 5.43 -8.87
C THR A 61 14.88 5.14 -10.28
N GLU A 62 15.22 3.89 -10.53
CA GLU A 62 15.79 3.41 -11.78
C GLU A 62 15.17 2.07 -12.15
N VAL A 63 15.00 1.84 -13.44
CA VAL A 63 14.56 0.55 -13.95
C VAL A 63 15.50 0.13 -15.06
N ILE A 64 15.99 -1.10 -14.96
CA ILE A 64 16.95 -1.68 -15.86
C ILE A 64 16.30 -2.92 -16.47
N GLY A 65 16.22 -2.99 -17.79
CA GLY A 65 15.86 -4.20 -18.50
C GLY A 65 17.11 -5.01 -18.83
N THR A 66 17.08 -6.30 -18.57
CA THR A 66 18.12 -7.25 -18.97
C THR A 66 17.52 -8.39 -19.78
N ASP A 67 18.30 -8.87 -20.74
CA ASP A 67 18.00 -10.09 -21.46
C ASP A 67 18.38 -11.31 -20.59
N SER A 68 17.55 -12.35 -20.57
CA SER A 68 17.83 -13.60 -19.87
C SER A 68 18.91 -14.40 -20.60
N LEU A 69 19.80 -15.05 -19.84
CA LEU A 69 20.92 -15.86 -20.35
C LEU A 69 20.48 -17.19 -20.99
N ASP A 70 19.18 -17.48 -21.08
CA ASP A 70 18.66 -18.75 -21.60
C ASP A 70 18.51 -18.75 -23.14
N GLY A 71 19.51 -18.25 -23.87
CA GLY A 71 19.87 -18.66 -25.24
C GLY A 71 18.83 -18.65 -26.37
N ASP A 72 17.61 -18.13 -26.15
CA ASP A 72 16.50 -18.07 -27.12
C ASP A 72 15.93 -16.65 -27.28
N SER A 73 16.59 -15.65 -26.68
CA SER A 73 16.13 -14.28 -26.69
C SER A 73 16.41 -13.61 -28.03
N ASP A 74 15.38 -13.59 -28.88
CA ASP A 74 15.28 -12.90 -30.17
C ASP A 74 15.30 -11.36 -29.99
N GLY A 75 16.29 -10.81 -29.27
CA GLY A 75 16.44 -9.38 -28.96
C GLY A 75 15.30 -8.81 -28.11
N LYS A 76 14.90 -9.53 -27.06
CA LYS A 76 13.77 -9.14 -26.17
C LYS A 76 14.26 -9.04 -24.72
N LEU A 77 13.64 -8.15 -23.95
CA LEU A 77 13.93 -7.99 -22.52
C LEU A 77 12.92 -8.79 -21.71
N ASP A 78 13.44 -9.77 -20.97
CA ASP A 78 12.67 -10.72 -20.19
C ASP A 78 12.74 -10.43 -18.69
N LEU A 79 13.82 -9.80 -18.23
CA LEU A 79 14.00 -9.42 -16.84
C LEU A 79 13.94 -7.90 -16.71
N ILE A 80 13.19 -7.42 -15.73
CA ILE A 80 13.12 -6.01 -15.34
C ILE A 80 13.58 -5.88 -13.90
N ASN A 81 14.68 -5.17 -13.68
CA ASN A 81 15.16 -4.81 -12.36
C ASN A 81 14.78 -3.37 -12.02
N ALA A 82 13.84 -3.17 -11.10
CA ALA A 82 13.41 -1.87 -10.61
C ALA A 82 14.05 -1.59 -9.24
N SER A 83 14.84 -0.53 -9.15
CA SER A 83 15.39 -0.03 -7.89
C SER A 83 14.36 0.84 -7.18
N VAL A 84 13.90 0.37 -6.02
CA VAL A 84 12.90 1.03 -5.19
C VAL A 84 13.49 1.52 -3.88
N ARG A 85 12.98 2.66 -3.42
CA ARG A 85 13.35 3.29 -2.15
C ARG A 85 12.14 3.94 -1.51
N LEU A 86 12.27 4.30 -0.24
CA LEU A 86 11.22 5.00 0.48
C LEU A 86 11.14 6.50 0.08
N ALA A 87 9.93 7.06 -0.03
CA ALA A 87 9.78 8.50 -0.23
C ALA A 87 10.13 9.27 1.06
N SER A 88 10.38 10.58 0.93
CA SER A 88 10.68 11.40 2.10
C SER A 88 9.45 11.54 2.98
N GLY A 89 9.58 11.20 4.27
CA GLY A 89 8.49 11.30 5.25
C GLY A 89 7.51 10.13 5.23
N SER A 90 7.81 9.04 4.52
CA SER A 90 7.06 7.78 4.63
C SER A 90 7.50 6.99 5.85
N ASP A 91 6.57 6.23 6.41
CA ASP A 91 6.88 5.21 7.42
C ASP A 91 7.49 3.95 6.78
N PRO A 92 8.09 3.04 7.57
CA PRO A 92 8.66 1.80 7.06
C PRO A 92 7.65 0.95 6.27
N VAL A 93 8.00 0.61 5.02
CA VAL A 93 7.12 -0.16 4.12
C VAL A 93 7.70 -1.53 3.83
N ASN A 94 6.85 -2.56 3.97
CA ASN A 94 7.17 -3.91 3.52
C ASN A 94 6.87 -4.07 2.02
N VAL A 95 7.93 -4.16 1.22
CA VAL A 95 7.85 -4.28 -0.24
C VAL A 95 7.36 -5.67 -0.67
N SER A 96 7.49 -6.70 0.19
CA SER A 96 6.94 -8.03 -0.10
C SER A 96 5.41 -8.11 -0.09
N GLN A 97 4.75 -7.10 0.48
CA GLN A 97 3.30 -6.96 0.46
C GLN A 97 2.84 -5.93 -0.57
N ALA A 98 3.77 -5.29 -1.27
CA ALA A 98 3.46 -4.38 -2.36
C ALA A 98 3.00 -5.18 -3.60
N SER A 99 2.24 -4.51 -4.46
CA SER A 99 1.86 -5.06 -5.76
C SER A 99 2.47 -4.27 -6.89
N TYR A 100 2.92 -4.99 -7.92
CA TYR A 100 3.53 -4.46 -9.11
C TYR A 100 2.59 -4.69 -10.28
N THR A 101 2.11 -3.64 -10.91
CA THR A 101 1.31 -3.76 -12.13
C THR A 101 2.15 -3.35 -13.31
N ILE A 102 2.28 -4.25 -14.28
CA ILE A 102 2.97 -3.98 -15.54
C ILE A 102 1.91 -3.92 -16.63
N SER A 103 1.83 -2.79 -17.33
CA SER A 103 0.96 -2.60 -18.48
C SER A 103 1.78 -2.57 -19.75
N SER A 104 1.51 -3.52 -20.63
CA SER A 104 2.03 -3.56 -21.99
C SER A 104 1.27 -2.59 -22.91
N PRO A 105 1.90 -2.07 -23.98
CA PRO A 105 1.25 -1.20 -24.94
C PRO A 105 0.20 -1.93 -25.82
N ARG A 106 0.18 -3.26 -25.78
CA ARG A 106 -0.80 -4.12 -26.47
C ARG A 106 -2.13 -4.27 -25.71
N GLY A 107 -2.27 -3.60 -24.56
CA GLY A 107 -3.50 -3.61 -23.76
C GLY A 107 -3.61 -4.74 -22.74
N ASN A 108 -2.56 -5.55 -22.58
CA ASN A 108 -2.46 -6.53 -21.49
C ASN A 108 -1.81 -5.86 -20.27
N ALA A 109 -2.42 -6.06 -19.10
CA ALA A 109 -1.85 -5.65 -17.83
C ALA A 109 -1.94 -6.81 -16.83
N THR A 110 -0.84 -7.10 -16.16
CA THR A 110 -0.76 -8.14 -15.13
C THR A 110 -0.33 -7.51 -13.82
N VAL A 111 -0.92 -8.01 -12.73
CA VAL A 111 -0.57 -7.63 -11.37
C VAL A 111 0.25 -8.75 -10.78
N ILE A 112 1.45 -8.43 -10.32
CA ILE A 112 2.42 -9.34 -9.73
C ILE A 112 2.54 -9.00 -8.24
N SER A 113 2.48 -10.02 -7.40
CA SER A 113 2.65 -9.89 -5.96
C SER A 113 4.14 -9.71 -5.63
N GLY A 114 4.49 -8.75 -4.77
CA GLY A 114 5.86 -8.58 -4.28
C GLY A 114 6.37 -9.73 -3.40
N ASN A 115 5.55 -10.74 -3.12
CA ASN A 115 5.95 -11.88 -2.31
C ASN A 115 6.78 -12.88 -3.13
N ASN A 116 8.10 -12.91 -2.89
CA ASN A 116 9.06 -13.83 -3.50
C ASN A 116 8.68 -15.33 -3.33
N ASN A 117 7.89 -15.68 -2.31
CA ASN A 117 7.46 -17.07 -2.07
C ASN A 117 6.24 -17.51 -2.88
N ASP A 118 5.50 -16.60 -3.52
CA ASP A 118 4.20 -16.91 -4.12
C ASP A 118 4.30 -17.39 -5.57
N ASN A 119 5.18 -16.76 -6.38
CA ASN A 119 5.25 -17.06 -7.82
C ASN A 119 6.68 -17.19 -8.39
N GLY A 120 7.74 -16.95 -7.61
CA GLY A 120 9.13 -17.04 -8.10
C GLY A 120 9.51 -16.10 -9.26
N ALA A 121 8.57 -15.25 -9.69
CA ALA A 121 8.76 -14.24 -10.72
C ALA A 121 9.26 -12.90 -10.17
N ILE A 122 9.23 -12.71 -8.85
CA ILE A 122 9.81 -11.54 -8.20
C ILE A 122 10.93 -11.96 -7.27
N SER A 123 12.12 -11.41 -7.48
CA SER A 123 13.27 -11.57 -6.62
C SER A 123 13.64 -10.21 -6.01
N HIS A 124 13.99 -10.21 -4.72
CA HIS A 124 14.37 -9.01 -3.99
C HIS A 124 15.86 -9.05 -3.66
N THR A 125 16.60 -8.11 -4.22
CA THR A 125 18.04 -7.95 -3.97
C THR A 125 18.27 -6.66 -3.21
N ARG A 126 18.93 -6.74 -2.05
CA ARG A 126 19.27 -5.57 -1.24
C ARG A 126 20.52 -4.93 -1.82
N ILE A 127 20.45 -3.63 -2.13
CA ILE A 127 21.59 -2.89 -2.66
C ILE A 127 22.28 -2.11 -1.54
N GLN A 128 21.51 -1.38 -0.72
CA GLN A 128 22.06 -0.45 0.26
C GLN A 128 21.14 -0.27 1.47
N GLY A 129 21.73 0.03 2.64
CA GLY A 129 21.02 0.51 3.84
C GLY A 129 20.41 -0.59 4.74
N MET A 130 20.15 -1.76 4.18
CA MET A 130 19.37 -2.81 4.86
C MET A 130 20.24 -3.86 5.58
N ASP A 131 19.83 -4.27 6.78
CA ASP A 131 20.42 -5.44 7.45
C ASP A 131 19.90 -6.76 6.86
N SER A 132 20.68 -7.83 7.00
CA SER A 132 20.30 -9.18 6.59
C SER A 132 19.04 -9.70 7.28
N SER A 133 18.74 -9.17 8.47
CA SER A 133 17.57 -9.51 9.29
C SER A 133 16.27 -8.81 8.86
N ASP A 134 16.35 -7.76 8.04
CA ASP A 134 15.23 -6.87 7.72
C ASP A 134 14.36 -7.35 6.55
N GLY A 135 14.76 -8.43 5.88
CA GLY A 135 13.93 -9.03 4.84
C GLY A 135 13.80 -8.11 3.61
N SER A 136 12.57 -7.71 3.30
CA SER A 136 12.22 -6.81 2.19
C SER A 136 11.48 -5.57 2.70
N VAL A 137 11.78 -5.15 3.94
CA VAL A 137 11.17 -3.99 4.58
C VAL A 137 12.12 -2.80 4.47
N LEU A 138 11.71 -1.76 3.76
CA LEU A 138 12.41 -0.48 3.70
C LEU A 138 12.08 0.31 4.98
N LYS A 139 13.08 0.62 5.79
CA LYS A 139 12.89 1.37 7.05
C LYS A 139 13.30 2.83 6.90
N ASP A 140 14.39 3.06 6.17
CA ASP A 140 15.00 4.36 6.02
C ASP A 140 14.98 4.83 4.56
N GLN A 141 15.07 6.15 4.36
CA GLN A 141 15.09 6.75 3.02
C GLN A 141 16.35 6.37 2.22
N GLU A 142 17.42 5.96 2.90
CA GLU A 142 18.68 5.53 2.31
C GLU A 142 18.66 4.06 1.87
N ASP A 143 17.63 3.31 2.28
CA ASP A 143 17.47 1.91 1.89
C ASP A 143 17.13 1.81 0.40
N LEU A 144 17.88 0.97 -0.29
CA LEU A 144 17.69 0.68 -1.70
C LEU A 144 17.50 -0.82 -1.90
N LEU A 145 16.35 -1.19 -2.45
CA LEU A 145 16.00 -2.56 -2.78
C LEU A 145 15.81 -2.65 -4.30
N ALA A 146 16.54 -3.56 -4.94
CA ALA A 146 16.27 -3.98 -6.31
C ALA A 146 15.17 -5.03 -6.31
N VAL A 147 14.15 -4.79 -7.11
CA VAL A 147 13.04 -5.70 -7.35
C VAL A 147 13.19 -6.18 -8.79
N GLU A 148 13.62 -7.42 -8.93
CA GLU A 148 13.73 -8.07 -10.23
C GLU A 148 12.41 -8.79 -10.52
N ILE A 149 11.89 -8.54 -11.71
CA ILE A 149 10.64 -9.11 -12.21
C ILE A 149 10.97 -9.88 -13.48
N ASP A 150 10.71 -11.18 -13.44
CA ASP A 150 10.83 -12.09 -14.57
C ASP A 150 9.50 -12.14 -15.32
N LEU A 151 9.50 -11.67 -16.57
CA LEU A 151 8.31 -11.57 -17.41
C LEU A 151 7.89 -12.89 -18.04
N GLU A 152 8.80 -13.86 -18.19
CA GLU A 152 8.50 -15.15 -18.80
C GLU A 152 7.77 -16.09 -17.82
N LYS A 153 8.09 -15.96 -16.53
CA LYS A 153 7.47 -16.78 -15.48
C LYS A 153 6.04 -16.37 -15.14
N GLU A 154 5.60 -15.18 -15.56
CA GLU A 154 4.25 -14.66 -15.32
C GLU A 154 3.34 -14.81 -16.55
N ASN A 155 2.23 -15.51 -16.38
CA ASN A 155 1.23 -15.63 -17.43
C ASN A 155 0.57 -14.26 -17.72
N GLY A 156 0.71 -13.76 -18.95
CA GLY A 156 -0.04 -12.59 -19.44
C GLY A 156 0.81 -11.35 -19.73
N ILE A 157 2.13 -11.43 -19.53
CA ILE A 157 3.07 -10.42 -20.03
C ILE A 157 3.91 -11.08 -21.13
N GLU A 158 4.05 -10.38 -22.26
CA GLU A 158 4.96 -10.80 -23.32
C GLU A 158 6.32 -10.11 -23.09
N PRO A 159 7.44 -10.80 -23.39
CA PRO A 159 8.76 -10.20 -23.49
C PRO A 159 8.76 -8.86 -24.21
N LEU A 160 9.50 -7.89 -23.68
CA LEU A 160 9.51 -6.54 -24.25
C LEU A 160 10.46 -6.47 -25.44
N GLY A 161 9.90 -6.24 -26.62
CA GLY A 161 10.68 -5.99 -27.84
C GLY A 161 11.19 -4.56 -27.94
N GLU A 162 11.91 -4.28 -29.02
CA GLU A 162 12.43 -2.94 -29.33
C GLU A 162 11.32 -1.89 -29.50
N SER A 163 11.62 -0.66 -29.09
CA SER A 163 10.76 0.52 -29.24
C SER A 163 9.36 0.42 -28.60
N GLN A 164 9.22 -0.36 -27.53
CA GLN A 164 7.98 -0.53 -26.78
C GLN A 164 7.94 0.39 -25.55
N SER A 165 6.75 0.91 -25.25
CA SER A 165 6.48 1.71 -24.04
C SER A 165 5.71 0.87 -23.04
N VAL A 166 6.19 0.79 -21.81
CA VAL A 166 5.60 0.00 -20.72
C VAL A 166 5.33 0.91 -19.55
N LYS A 167 4.23 0.68 -18.84
CA LYS A 167 3.96 1.38 -17.59
C LYS A 167 4.11 0.41 -16.43
N LEU A 168 5.04 0.71 -15.53
CA LEU A 168 5.19 0.04 -14.25
C LEU A 168 4.48 0.87 -13.18
N ILE A 169 3.60 0.25 -12.43
CA ILE A 169 2.90 0.86 -11.29
C ILE A 169 3.25 0.04 -10.06
N LEU A 170 3.77 0.68 -9.03
CA LEU A 170 4.02 0.08 -7.73
C LEU A 170 2.99 0.62 -6.75
N GLN A 171 2.31 -0.28 -6.06
CA GLN A 171 1.38 0.07 -5.00
C GLN A 171 1.88 -0.48 -3.67
N ALA A 172 2.13 0.42 -2.73
CA ALA A 172 2.48 0.08 -1.36
C ALA A 172 1.25 -0.51 -0.62
N PRO A 173 1.46 -1.33 0.43
CA PRO A 173 0.38 -1.90 1.24
C PRO A 173 -0.54 -0.85 1.87
N ALA A 174 0.01 0.33 2.21
CA ALA A 174 -0.73 1.46 2.77
C ALA A 174 -1.59 2.21 1.73
N GLY A 175 -1.48 1.88 0.44
CA GLY A 175 -2.24 2.50 -0.64
C GLY A 175 -1.46 3.52 -1.47
N GLY A 176 -0.29 3.97 -0.99
CA GLY A 176 0.58 4.86 -1.76
C GLY A 176 1.01 4.25 -3.09
N GLN A 177 0.69 4.93 -4.20
CA GLN A 177 1.00 4.47 -5.55
C GLN A 177 2.09 5.32 -6.21
N THR A 178 3.02 4.67 -6.89
CA THR A 178 3.95 5.30 -7.83
C THR A 178 3.85 4.65 -9.18
N PHE A 179 4.11 5.41 -10.24
CA PHE A 179 4.17 4.88 -11.59
C PHE A 179 5.40 5.43 -12.30
N LYS A 180 5.95 4.60 -13.17
CA LYS A 180 7.03 4.94 -14.08
C LYS A 180 6.66 4.44 -15.47
N GLU A 181 6.72 5.34 -16.43
CA GLU A 181 6.68 4.96 -17.84
C GLU A 181 8.11 4.68 -18.30
N LEU A 182 8.28 3.53 -18.91
CA LEU A 182 9.53 2.93 -19.33
C LEU A 182 9.50 2.79 -20.84
N LYS A 183 10.63 3.02 -21.51
CA LYS A 183 10.71 2.87 -22.96
C LYS A 183 11.92 2.04 -23.34
N THR A 184 11.67 0.93 -24.01
CA THR A 184 12.77 0.08 -24.51
C THR A 184 13.53 0.77 -25.64
N PRO A 185 14.86 0.56 -25.72
CA PRO A 185 15.69 1.09 -26.79
C PRO A 185 15.24 0.65 -28.19
N ARG A 186 15.75 1.36 -29.19
CA ARG A 186 15.45 1.09 -30.61
C ARG A 186 16.20 -0.11 -31.19
N ASN A 187 17.26 -0.56 -30.53
CA ASN A 187 18.06 -1.70 -30.91
C ASN A 187 18.44 -2.41 -29.61
N ILE A 188 18.13 -3.69 -29.48
CA ILE A 188 18.60 -4.52 -28.37
C ILE A 188 19.69 -5.41 -28.96
N GLU A 189 20.94 -5.16 -28.59
CA GLU A 189 22.07 -5.97 -29.03
C GLU A 189 22.07 -7.30 -28.26
N ASP A 190 22.15 -8.40 -29.02
CA ASP A 190 22.24 -9.80 -28.54
C ASP A 190 23.67 -10.11 -28.05
N SER A 191 24.12 -9.34 -27.08
CA SER A 191 25.40 -9.56 -26.40
C SER A 191 25.13 -9.87 -24.94
N GLU A 192 25.51 -11.08 -24.53
CA GLU A 192 25.38 -11.60 -23.16
C GLU A 192 25.68 -10.51 -22.11
N SER A 193 24.69 -10.16 -21.29
CA SER A 193 24.76 -9.27 -20.12
C SER A 193 24.52 -7.76 -20.34
N ASP A 194 24.00 -7.31 -21.48
CA ASP A 194 23.69 -5.90 -21.63
C ASP A 194 22.46 -5.48 -20.81
N SER A 195 22.66 -4.43 -20.02
CA SER A 195 21.65 -3.81 -19.16
C SER A 195 21.23 -2.48 -19.77
N TYR A 196 19.94 -2.32 -20.03
CA TYR A 196 19.38 -1.13 -20.63
C TYR A 196 18.60 -0.34 -19.60
N ILE A 197 19.00 0.92 -19.39
CA ILE A 197 18.22 1.85 -18.56
C ILE A 197 16.94 2.21 -19.33
N LEU A 198 15.80 1.95 -18.71
CA LEU A 198 14.45 2.09 -19.30
C LEU A 198 13.72 3.37 -18.89
#